data_AF-A0A259M1X5-F1
#
_entry.id   AF-A0A259M1X5-F1
#
_cell.length_a   1.000
_cell.length_b   1.000
_cell.length_c   1.000
_cell.angle_alpha   90.00
_cell.angle_beta   90.00
_cell.angle_gamma   90.00
#
_symmetry.space_group_name_H-M   'P 1'
#
loop_
_entity.id
_entity.type
_entity.pdbx_description
1 polymer ?
#
loop_
_entity_poly.entity_id
_entity_poly.type
_entity_poly.pdbx_seq_one_letter_code
_entity_poly.pdbx_strand_id
1 'polypeptide(L)'
;MYRERLVATDVHSENAHRLKHLLLAYHDFRYYKAGHPLRPLSQVVADWQARRLKQTHQDLYADPGYHTGLEFLLSDLYAPANMTRRDDNIDRIFPKMVKWLPEHLLGTFAGLVELNLVTQRLDLSLAETLHQQGEGENTLEQHSYAEAYRRSGEWELRERQLALVADTGRELDRYV
;
A
#
# COMPACT_ATOMS: atom_id res chain seq x y z
N MET A 1 -6.66 17.71 -12.81
CA MET A 1 -6.30 18.54 -11.64
C MET A 1 -5.24 17.93 -10.72
N TYR A 2 -5.43 16.76 -10.09
CA TYR A 2 -4.42 16.14 -9.20
C TYR A 2 -3.11 15.80 -9.93
N ARG A 3 -3.21 15.00 -11.01
CA ARG A 3 -2.07 14.53 -11.80
C ARG A 3 -1.28 15.67 -12.44
N GLU A 4 -1.97 16.67 -12.97
CA GLU A 4 -1.37 17.85 -13.62
C GLU A 4 -0.54 18.68 -12.64
N ARG A 5 -1.01 18.88 -11.40
CA ARG A 5 -0.23 19.60 -10.37
C ARG A 5 1.02 18.85 -9.94
N LEU A 6 0.93 17.53 -9.76
CA LEU A 6 2.11 16.71 -9.48
C LEU A 6 3.13 16.82 -10.62
N VAL A 7 2.70 16.70 -11.87
CA VAL A 7 3.57 16.85 -13.05
C VAL A 7 4.22 18.24 -13.09
N ALA A 8 3.47 19.30 -12.80
CA ALA A 8 3.97 20.68 -12.84
C ALA A 8 4.87 21.06 -11.65
N THR A 9 4.90 20.27 -10.58
CA THR A 9 5.73 20.57 -9.39
C THR A 9 7.20 20.31 -9.72
N ASP A 10 8.03 21.34 -9.60
CA ASP A 10 9.48 21.23 -9.78
C ASP A 10 10.12 20.50 -8.58
N VAL A 11 11.08 19.63 -8.87
CA VAL A 11 11.74 18.77 -7.88
C VAL A 11 13.23 18.72 -8.19
N HIS A 12 14.07 18.74 -7.16
CA HIS A 12 15.51 18.98 -7.33
C HIS A 12 16.41 17.90 -6.72
N SER A 13 15.83 16.91 -6.04
CA SER A 13 16.56 15.84 -5.36
C SER A 13 16.08 14.46 -5.81
N GLU A 14 16.94 13.46 -5.62
CA GLU A 14 16.65 12.08 -6.05
C GLU A 14 15.39 11.53 -5.38
N ASN A 15 15.24 11.70 -4.07
CA ASN A 15 14.05 11.24 -3.36
C ASN A 15 12.80 12.05 -3.73
N ALA A 16 12.93 13.34 -4.04
CA ALA A 16 11.81 14.13 -4.54
C ALA A 16 11.33 13.64 -5.93
N HIS A 17 12.26 13.32 -6.83
CA HIS A 17 11.95 12.71 -8.13
C HIS A 17 11.28 11.34 -7.95
N ARG A 18 11.85 10.49 -7.10
CA ARG A 18 11.30 9.17 -6.80
C ARG A 18 9.89 9.27 -6.21
N LEU A 19 9.68 10.13 -5.21
CA LEU A 19 8.38 10.36 -4.60
C LEU A 19 7.35 10.87 -5.62
N LYS A 20 7.73 11.83 -6.48
CA LYS A 20 6.88 12.33 -7.57
C LYS A 20 6.42 11.20 -8.49
N HIS A 21 7.37 10.36 -8.94
CA HIS A 21 7.08 9.24 -9.82
C HIS A 21 6.13 8.24 -9.16
N LEU A 22 6.38 7.88 -7.90
CA LEU A 22 5.54 6.95 -7.14
C LEU A 22 4.15 7.49 -6.89
N LEU A 23 3.99 8.78 -6.59
CA LEU A 23 2.68 9.40 -6.42
C LEU A 23 1.86 9.41 -7.71
N LEU A 24 2.51 9.62 -8.85
CA LEU A 24 1.88 9.52 -10.17
C LEU A 24 1.47 8.07 -10.49
N ALA A 25 2.37 7.10 -10.28
CA ALA A 25 2.09 5.69 -10.49
C ALA A 25 0.96 5.19 -9.57
N TYR A 26 0.97 5.62 -8.31
CA TYR A 26 -0.07 5.31 -7.33
C TYR A 26 -1.42 5.89 -7.74
N HIS A 27 -1.44 7.14 -8.20
CA HIS A 27 -2.65 7.75 -8.74
C HIS A 27 -3.20 6.98 -9.92
N ASP A 28 -2.39 6.73 -10.94
CA ASP A 28 -2.80 6.02 -12.16
C ASP A 28 -3.33 4.62 -11.81
N PHE A 29 -2.64 3.88 -10.92
CA PHE A 29 -3.09 2.58 -10.45
C PHE A 29 -4.41 2.62 -9.69
N ARG A 30 -4.66 3.64 -8.86
CA ARG A 30 -5.93 3.76 -8.14
C ARG A 30 -7.10 4.01 -9.07
N TYR A 31 -6.93 4.84 -10.10
CA TYR A 31 -7.98 5.03 -11.11
C TYR A 31 -8.28 3.73 -11.84
N TYR A 32 -7.24 2.97 -12.19
CA TYR A 32 -7.39 1.64 -12.77
C TYR A 32 -8.14 0.67 -11.83
N LYS A 33 -7.68 0.52 -10.57
CA LYS A 33 -8.29 -0.36 -9.57
C LYS A 33 -9.73 0.04 -9.25
N ALA A 34 -10.05 1.34 -9.24
CA ALA A 34 -11.39 1.82 -8.95
C ALA A 34 -12.42 1.39 -10.01
N GLY A 35 -12.01 1.30 -11.28
CA GLY A 35 -12.84 0.81 -12.39
C GLY A 35 -12.74 -0.70 -12.64
N HIS A 36 -11.93 -1.43 -11.86
CA HIS A 36 -11.68 -2.84 -12.09
C HIS A 36 -12.88 -3.69 -11.63
N PRO A 37 -13.37 -4.67 -12.43
CA PRO A 37 -14.52 -5.50 -12.07
C PRO A 37 -14.28 -6.32 -10.79
N LEU A 38 -13.04 -6.72 -10.53
CA LEU A 38 -12.65 -7.48 -9.34
C LEU A 38 -12.27 -6.60 -8.13
N ARG A 39 -12.62 -5.31 -8.15
CA ARG A 39 -12.42 -4.43 -6.99
C ARG A 39 -13.02 -5.01 -5.69
N PRO A 40 -14.26 -5.54 -5.66
CA PRO A 40 -14.82 -6.12 -4.45
C PRO A 40 -13.99 -7.30 -3.93
N LEU A 41 -13.59 -8.22 -4.82
CA LEU A 41 -12.74 -9.36 -4.44
C LEU A 41 -11.36 -8.92 -3.95
N SER A 42 -10.76 -7.90 -4.57
CA SER A 42 -9.50 -7.29 -4.08
C SER A 42 -9.65 -6.73 -2.66
N GLN A 43 -10.81 -6.18 -2.31
CA GLN A 43 -11.09 -5.75 -0.94
C GLN A 43 -11.19 -6.94 0.01
N VAL A 44 -11.88 -8.03 -0.38
CA VAL A 44 -11.96 -9.27 0.40
C VAL A 44 -10.57 -9.84 0.68
N VAL A 45 -9.68 -9.84 -0.32
CA VAL A 45 -8.28 -10.25 -0.17
C VAL A 45 -7.53 -9.37 0.84
N ALA A 46 -7.63 -8.04 0.71
CA ALA A 46 -6.99 -7.10 1.62
C ALA A 46 -7.45 -7.31 3.07
N ASP A 47 -8.77 -7.42 3.28
CA ASP A 47 -9.37 -7.62 4.60
C ASP A 47 -8.95 -8.97 5.21
N TRP A 48 -8.92 -10.03 4.40
CA TRP A 48 -8.49 -11.34 4.84
C TRP A 48 -7.02 -11.33 5.27
N GLN A 49 -6.13 -10.72 4.47
CA GLN A 49 -4.71 -10.61 4.81
C GLN A 49 -4.48 -9.78 6.07
N ALA A 50 -5.20 -8.67 6.24
CA ALA A 50 -5.13 -7.86 7.46
C ALA A 50 -5.54 -8.67 8.69
N ARG A 51 -6.68 -9.40 8.62
CA ARG A 51 -7.11 -10.30 9.71
C ARG A 51 -6.08 -11.38 10.01
N ARG A 52 -5.53 -12.04 8.98
CA ARG A 52 -4.48 -13.05 9.16
C ARG A 52 -3.26 -12.45 9.85
N LEU A 53 -2.77 -11.29 9.43
CA LEU A 53 -1.61 -10.63 10.03
C LEU A 53 -1.83 -10.33 11.52
N LYS A 54 -3.03 -9.81 11.88
CA LYS A 54 -3.41 -9.60 13.30
C LYS A 54 -3.40 -10.90 14.09
N GLN A 55 -3.89 -11.99 13.51
CA GLN A 55 -3.96 -13.29 14.17
C GLN A 55 -2.57 -13.92 14.34
N THR A 56 -1.70 -13.84 13.34
CA THR A 56 -0.37 -14.49 13.38
C THR A 56 0.67 -13.69 14.17
N HIS A 57 0.42 -12.41 14.42
CA HIS A 57 1.28 -11.52 15.24
C HIS A 57 0.46 -10.88 16.36
N GLN A 58 -0.40 -11.68 16.99
CA GLN A 58 -1.34 -11.22 18.01
C GLN A 58 -0.63 -10.68 19.26
N ASP A 59 0.55 -11.21 19.56
CA ASP A 59 1.45 -10.72 20.59
C ASP A 59 1.87 -9.26 20.33
N LEU A 60 2.35 -8.95 19.12
CA LEU A 60 2.70 -7.59 18.73
C LEU A 60 1.47 -6.69 18.65
N TYR A 61 0.36 -7.21 18.14
CA TYR A 61 -0.88 -6.44 18.02
C TYR A 61 -1.51 -6.10 19.38
N ALA A 62 -1.30 -6.93 20.41
CA ALA A 62 -1.78 -6.69 21.76
C ALA A 62 -0.83 -5.81 22.60
N ASP A 63 0.41 -5.62 22.17
CA ASP A 63 1.37 -4.75 22.84
C ASP A 63 0.93 -3.27 22.74
N PRO A 64 0.72 -2.56 23.85
CA PRO A 64 0.30 -1.16 23.83
C PRO A 64 1.24 -0.23 23.06
N GLY A 65 2.55 -0.54 23.01
CA GLY A 65 3.54 0.23 22.28
C GLY A 65 3.41 0.11 20.76
N TYR A 66 2.87 -1.00 20.27
CA TYR A 66 2.70 -1.26 18.82
C TYR A 66 1.25 -1.15 18.35
N HIS A 67 0.27 -1.33 19.24
CA HIS A 67 -1.14 -1.46 18.90
C HIS A 67 -1.67 -0.31 18.03
N THR A 68 -1.45 0.94 18.42
CA THR A 68 -1.95 2.10 17.67
C THR A 68 -1.32 2.22 16.28
N GLY A 69 -0.01 1.94 16.17
CA GLY A 69 0.70 1.96 14.89
C GLY A 69 0.24 0.85 13.96
N LEU A 70 0.04 -0.36 14.50
CA LEU A 70 -0.47 -1.51 13.75
C LEU A 70 -1.93 -1.34 13.34
N GLU A 71 -2.77 -0.74 14.18
CA GLU A 71 -4.15 -0.46 13.82
C GLU A 71 -4.24 0.56 12.68
N PHE A 72 -3.47 1.65 12.76
CA PHE A 72 -3.34 2.61 11.68
C PHE A 72 -2.80 1.94 10.39
N LEU A 73 -1.74 1.14 10.48
CA LEU A 73 -1.19 0.43 9.33
C LEU A 73 -2.23 -0.47 8.65
N LEU A 74 -2.94 -1.29 9.43
CA LEU A 74 -3.83 -2.31 8.89
C LEU A 74 -5.16 -1.76 8.41
N SER A 75 -5.69 -0.71 9.04
CA SER A 75 -7.01 -0.15 8.72
C SER A 75 -6.95 1.09 7.81
N ASP A 76 -5.96 1.98 7.98
CA ASP A 76 -5.89 3.23 7.23
C ASP A 76 -4.93 3.15 6.02
N LEU A 77 -3.90 2.29 6.06
CA LEU A 77 -2.92 2.16 4.98
C LEU A 77 -3.14 0.89 4.14
N TYR A 78 -3.34 -0.26 4.77
CA TYR A 78 -3.35 -1.56 4.09
C TYR A 78 -4.71 -1.91 3.43
N ALA A 79 -5.82 -1.75 4.17
CA ALA A 79 -7.18 -2.02 3.69
C ALA A 79 -8.11 -0.83 3.97
N PRO A 80 -7.88 0.34 3.34
CA PRO A 80 -8.60 1.54 3.68
C PRO A 80 -10.07 1.44 3.23
N ALA A 81 -10.95 1.16 4.21
CA ALA A 81 -12.38 1.01 3.97
C ALA A 81 -13.04 2.22 3.30
N ASN A 82 -12.46 3.43 3.45
CA ASN A 82 -13.02 4.70 2.95
C ASN A 82 -11.95 5.71 2.48
N MET A 83 -11.02 5.28 1.60
CA MET A 83 -9.88 6.12 1.15
C MET A 83 -10.22 7.28 0.21
N THR A 84 -11.49 7.65 0.03
CA THR A 84 -11.90 8.65 -0.97
C THR A 84 -11.68 10.11 -0.54
N ARG A 85 -11.16 10.39 0.68
CA ARG A 85 -11.07 11.76 1.23
C ARG A 85 -9.68 12.23 1.70
N ARG A 86 -8.78 11.34 2.14
CA ARG A 86 -7.45 11.74 2.65
C ARG A 86 -6.49 12.10 1.51
N ASP A 87 -6.51 11.36 0.41
CA ASP A 87 -5.48 11.47 -0.63
C ASP A 87 -5.75 12.55 -1.69
N ASP A 88 -6.97 13.07 -1.74
CA ASP A 88 -7.34 14.26 -2.51
C ASP A 88 -6.55 15.51 -2.07
N ASN A 89 -5.81 15.43 -0.95
CA ASN A 89 -4.93 16.48 -0.47
C ASN A 89 -3.44 16.26 -0.81
N ILE A 90 -3.04 15.11 -1.36
CA ILE A 90 -1.62 14.86 -1.66
C ILE A 90 -1.08 15.86 -2.68
N ASP A 91 -1.86 16.27 -3.68
CA ASP A 91 -1.48 17.33 -4.64
C ASP A 91 -1.25 18.69 -3.95
N ARG A 92 -1.96 18.97 -2.86
CA ARG A 92 -1.84 20.21 -2.08
C ARG A 92 -0.65 20.18 -1.14
N ILE A 93 -0.31 18.99 -0.65
CA ILE A 93 0.74 18.81 0.36
C ILE A 93 2.09 18.51 -0.31
N PHE A 94 2.12 17.84 -1.46
CA PHE A 94 3.35 17.44 -2.15
C PHE A 94 4.31 18.61 -2.47
N PRO A 95 3.87 19.75 -3.03
CA PRO A 95 4.77 20.89 -3.24
C PRO A 95 5.37 21.42 -1.93
N LYS A 96 4.62 21.35 -0.83
CA LYS A 96 5.11 21.73 0.49
C LYS A 96 6.10 20.70 1.04
N MET A 97 5.84 19.41 0.83
CA MET A 97 6.75 18.33 1.22
C MET A 97 8.11 18.50 0.56
N VAL A 98 8.15 18.66 -0.77
CA VAL A 98 9.40 18.84 -1.52
C VAL A 98 10.13 20.11 -1.07
N LYS A 99 9.40 21.18 -0.78
CA LYS A 99 10.00 22.46 -0.37
C LYS A 99 10.58 22.43 1.04
N TRP A 100 9.95 21.71 1.97
CA TRP A 100 10.23 21.86 3.40
C TRP A 100 10.79 20.61 4.08
N LEU A 101 10.60 19.41 3.52
CA LEU A 101 11.11 18.19 4.14
C LEU A 101 12.59 17.97 3.79
N PRO A 102 13.40 17.54 4.78
CA PRO A 102 14.71 16.97 4.54
C PRO A 102 14.70 15.81 3.55
N GLU A 103 15.80 15.63 2.82
CA GLU A 103 15.92 14.61 1.77
C GLU A 103 15.67 13.18 2.27
N HIS A 104 16.14 12.86 3.47
CA HIS A 104 15.93 11.53 4.05
C HIS A 104 14.46 11.27 4.38
N LEU A 105 13.70 12.30 4.81
CA LEU A 105 12.26 12.18 5.05
C LEU A 105 11.48 12.00 3.75
N LEU A 106 11.90 12.67 2.67
CA LEU A 106 11.34 12.41 1.33
C LEU A 106 11.57 10.96 0.90
N GLY A 107 12.74 10.39 1.22
CA GLY A 107 13.05 8.98 1.00
C GLY A 107 12.10 8.03 1.76
N THR A 108 11.83 8.32 3.03
CA THR A 108 10.87 7.56 3.84
C THR A 108 9.44 7.64 3.30
N PHE A 109 8.98 8.83 2.93
CA PHE A 109 7.68 8.97 2.28
C PHE A 109 7.62 8.21 0.95
N ALA A 110 8.68 8.25 0.14
CA ALA A 110 8.75 7.47 -1.09
C ALA A 110 8.63 5.97 -0.81
N GLY A 111 9.35 5.45 0.20
CA GLY A 111 9.26 4.05 0.63
C GLY A 111 7.83 3.66 1.04
N LEU A 112 7.15 4.50 1.81
CA LEU A 112 5.77 4.25 2.26
C LEU A 112 4.76 4.25 1.11
N VAL A 113 4.87 5.20 0.18
CA VAL A 113 4.02 5.25 -1.02
C VAL A 113 4.26 4.02 -1.90
N GLU A 114 5.52 3.64 -2.09
CA GLU A 114 5.87 2.44 -2.85
C GLU A 114 5.31 1.18 -2.20
N LEU A 115 5.49 1.02 -0.88
CA LEU A 115 4.95 -0.11 -0.13
C LEU A 115 3.43 -0.22 -0.30
N ASN A 116 2.73 0.92 -0.24
CA ASN A 116 1.28 0.95 -0.43
C ASN A 116 0.87 0.54 -1.85
N LEU A 117 1.52 1.12 -2.86
CA LEU A 117 1.27 0.78 -4.27
C LEU A 117 1.51 -0.70 -4.55
N VAL A 118 2.68 -1.22 -4.13
CA VAL A 118 3.06 -2.63 -4.31
C VAL A 118 2.05 -3.55 -3.64
N THR A 119 1.66 -3.24 -2.41
CA THR A 119 0.64 -4.02 -1.67
C THR A 119 -0.67 -4.09 -2.43
N GLN A 120 -1.21 -2.94 -2.87
CA GLN A 120 -2.50 -2.94 -3.56
C GLN A 120 -2.46 -3.61 -4.94
N ARG A 121 -1.31 -3.57 -5.64
CA ARG A 121 -1.10 -4.30 -6.90
C ARG A 121 -1.11 -5.80 -6.68
N LEU A 122 -0.40 -6.26 -5.66
CA LEU A 122 -0.36 -7.67 -5.29
C LEU A 122 -1.74 -8.20 -4.87
N ASP A 123 -2.53 -7.40 -4.16
CA ASP A 123 -3.88 -7.78 -3.76
C ASP A 123 -4.84 -7.89 -4.95
N LEU A 124 -4.69 -7.01 -5.94
CA LEU A 124 -5.47 -7.09 -7.18
C LEU A 124 -5.07 -8.30 -8.03
N SER A 125 -3.77 -8.54 -8.22
CA SER A 125 -3.25 -9.73 -8.92
C SER A 125 -3.70 -11.04 -8.24
N LEU A 126 -3.73 -11.05 -6.90
CA LEU A 126 -4.23 -12.20 -6.16
C LEU A 126 -5.74 -12.40 -6.34
N ALA A 127 -6.52 -11.32 -6.34
CA ALA A 127 -7.96 -11.38 -6.64
C ALA A 127 -8.24 -11.88 -8.07
N GLU A 128 -7.43 -11.48 -9.05
CA GLU A 128 -7.51 -12.01 -10.42
C GLU A 128 -7.24 -13.52 -10.48
N THR A 129 -6.22 -13.98 -9.74
CA THR A 129 -5.87 -15.40 -9.67
C THR A 129 -6.99 -16.22 -9.00
N LEU A 130 -7.53 -15.72 -7.89
CA LEU A 130 -8.67 -16.34 -7.20
C LEU A 130 -9.90 -16.41 -8.10
N HIS A 131 -10.22 -15.33 -8.81
CA HIS A 131 -11.35 -15.30 -9.73
C HIS A 131 -11.21 -16.34 -10.85
N GLN A 132 -10.00 -16.52 -11.39
CA GLN A 132 -9.70 -17.56 -12.39
C GLN A 132 -9.86 -18.99 -11.84
N GLN A 133 -9.75 -19.17 -10.53
CA GLN A 133 -10.00 -20.44 -9.83
C GLN A 133 -11.48 -20.67 -9.53
N GLY A 134 -12.37 -19.72 -9.87
CA GLY A 134 -13.80 -19.79 -9.57
C GLY A 134 -14.17 -19.27 -8.19
N GLU A 135 -13.23 -18.66 -7.47
CA GLU A 135 -13.52 -18.01 -6.19
C GLU A 135 -14.28 -16.70 -6.41
N GLY A 136 -15.31 -16.50 -5.61
CA GLY A 136 -16.15 -15.30 -5.62
C GLY A 136 -15.86 -14.37 -4.44
N GLU A 137 -16.77 -13.43 -4.20
CA GLU A 137 -16.68 -12.44 -3.11
C GLU A 137 -17.02 -13.01 -1.72
N ASN A 138 -17.17 -14.32 -1.60
CA ASN A 138 -17.44 -15.01 -0.34
C ASN A 138 -16.22 -14.98 0.60
N THR A 139 -16.41 -15.45 1.83
CA THR A 139 -15.30 -15.57 2.80
C THR A 139 -14.16 -16.40 2.20
N LEU A 140 -13.01 -15.76 2.00
CA LEU A 140 -11.81 -16.40 1.48
C LEU A 140 -11.25 -17.41 2.50
N GLU A 141 -11.08 -18.65 2.07
CA GLU A 141 -10.46 -19.70 2.88
C GLU A 141 -8.93 -19.68 2.78
N GLN A 142 -8.26 -20.14 3.85
CA GLN A 142 -6.79 -20.16 3.90
C GLN A 142 -6.17 -21.05 2.82
N HIS A 143 -6.81 -22.17 2.48
CA HIS A 143 -6.33 -23.08 1.45
C HIS A 143 -6.35 -22.42 0.07
N SER A 144 -7.50 -21.86 -0.34
CA SER A 144 -7.66 -21.12 -1.60
C SER A 144 -6.70 -19.93 -1.69
N TYR A 145 -6.57 -19.15 -0.61
CA TYR A 145 -5.59 -18.06 -0.55
C TYR A 145 -4.16 -18.58 -0.81
N ALA A 146 -3.75 -19.64 -0.11
CA ALA A 146 -2.36 -20.13 -0.21
C ALA A 146 -2.06 -20.72 -1.59
N GLU A 147 -3.04 -21.38 -2.22
CA GLU A 147 -2.90 -21.85 -3.59
C GLU A 147 -2.78 -20.68 -4.58
N ALA A 148 -3.72 -19.72 -4.53
CA ALA A 148 -3.70 -18.55 -5.39
C ALA A 148 -2.40 -17.75 -5.23
N TYR A 149 -1.93 -17.58 -3.99
CA TYR A 149 -0.67 -16.89 -3.69
C TYR A 149 0.54 -17.54 -4.36
N ARG A 150 0.61 -18.88 -4.36
CA ARG A 150 1.69 -19.60 -5.06
C ARG A 150 1.56 -19.48 -6.58
N ARG A 151 0.32 -19.45 -7.10
CA ARG A 151 0.04 -19.39 -8.54
C ARG A 151 0.21 -18.00 -9.14
N SER A 152 0.02 -16.93 -8.37
CA SER A 152 0.11 -15.56 -8.90
C SER A 152 1.51 -15.22 -9.42
N GLY A 153 2.57 -15.90 -8.96
CA GLY A 153 3.90 -15.84 -9.56
C GLY A 153 4.67 -14.52 -9.36
N GLU A 154 4.11 -13.56 -8.62
CA GLU A 154 4.64 -12.21 -8.37
C GLU A 154 5.81 -12.19 -7.36
N TRP A 155 6.74 -13.15 -7.44
CA TRP A 155 7.77 -13.36 -6.42
C TRP A 155 8.72 -12.17 -6.25
N GLU A 156 9.20 -11.59 -7.35
CA GLU A 156 10.09 -10.41 -7.30
C GLU A 156 9.40 -9.22 -6.62
N LEU A 157 8.11 -9.02 -6.92
CA LEU A 157 7.33 -7.93 -6.33
C LEU A 157 7.03 -8.19 -4.85
N ARG A 158 6.88 -9.45 -4.44
CA ARG A 158 6.76 -9.87 -3.03
C ARG A 158 8.06 -9.66 -2.27
N GLU A 159 9.20 -10.03 -2.84
CA GLU A 159 10.51 -9.75 -2.24
C GLU A 159 10.72 -8.24 -2.06
N ARG A 160 10.36 -7.45 -3.07
CA ARG A 160 10.37 -5.99 -2.97
C ARG A 160 9.45 -5.49 -1.86
N GLN A 161 8.23 -6.03 -1.74
CA GLN A 161 7.29 -5.70 -0.66
C GLN A 161 7.93 -5.95 0.71
N LEU A 162 8.57 -7.11 0.91
CA LEU A 162 9.22 -7.47 2.17
C LEU A 162 10.40 -6.53 2.50
N ALA A 163 11.22 -6.21 1.50
CA ALA A 163 12.31 -5.25 1.67
C ALA A 163 11.77 -3.86 2.09
N LEU A 164 10.70 -3.38 1.42
CA LEU A 164 10.06 -2.11 1.75
C LEU A 164 9.44 -2.09 3.15
N VAL A 165 8.83 -3.20 3.61
CA VAL A 165 8.33 -3.30 4.99
C VAL A 165 9.48 -3.16 5.99
N ALA A 166 10.58 -3.88 5.76
CA ALA A 166 11.74 -3.84 6.65
C ALA A 166 12.42 -2.46 6.65
N ASP A 167 12.61 -1.86 5.49
CA ASP A 167 13.21 -0.54 5.33
C ASP A 167 12.34 0.54 5.98
N THR A 168 11.07 0.66 5.55
CA THR A 168 10.19 1.71 6.08
C THR A 168 9.94 1.56 7.58
N GLY A 169 9.87 0.33 8.10
CA GLY A 169 9.81 0.07 9.54
C GLY A 169 11.02 0.64 10.30
N ARG A 170 12.24 0.34 9.84
CA ARG A 170 13.48 0.91 10.44
C ARG A 170 13.54 2.43 10.33
N GLU A 171 13.04 2.98 9.23
CA GLU A 171 13.07 4.42 9.04
C GLU A 171 12.10 5.13 9.98
N LEU A 172 10.91 4.58 10.19
CA LEU A 172 9.90 5.11 11.11
C LEU A 172 10.32 5.00 12.57
N ASP A 173 11.02 3.91 12.95
CA ASP A 173 11.55 3.68 14.30
C ASP A 173 12.47 4.81 14.79
N ARG A 174 13.10 5.56 13.87
CA ARG A 174 13.94 6.72 14.21
C ARG A 174 13.16 7.94 14.73
N TYR A 175 11.83 7.90 14.67
CA TYR A 175 10.95 9.04 15.01
C TYR A 175 9.94 8.74 16.13
N VAL A 176 9.94 7.54 16.68
CA VAL A 176 9.15 7.11 17.85
C VAL A 176 10.04 6.89 19.06
#